data_AF-A0A433SD76-F1
#
_entry.id   AF-A0A433SD76-F1
#
_cell.length_a   1.000
_cell.length_b   1.000
_cell.length_c   1.000
_cell.angle_alpha   90.00
_cell.angle_beta   90.00
_cell.angle_gamma   90.00
#
_symmetry.space_group_name_H-M   'P 1'
#
loop_
_entity.id
_entity.type
_entity.pdbx_description
1 polymer ?
#
loop_
_entity_poly.entity_id
_entity_poly.type
_entity_poly.pdbx_seq_one_letter_code
_entity_poly.pdbx_strand_id
1 'polypeptide(L)'
;MFSEAAQNHMDYFIKNPVPVAEYIRMSTDHQRYSTENQSVAIHAYAKKHGMVIITTYRDEGKSGLDIGGRDALRQLIEDVQTGHTQFQVILVYDVSRWGRFQNTDESAYYEYLCTSAGIRVIYCAEPFENDGSPMATIYKSIKRSMAGEYSRELSHKVFAGQCCLAEKGFHQGSSAGYGLRRALLDEKKNFKGELSRGQRKSIQTDRVILIPGPQAEIDVIQRIYHQFIYDGMNEREIADSLNKRGIFTDFDRPWSRSTVHQVLTNEKYIGNNVYNKTSSKLRGKTIQNAQGVWVRCDGAFQGIISLEAFTRVREIILQRSHRLDDAQMLKMLHALLERAGTLSGILIDEQEGMPSSTVYSSRFGGLIRAYALIGYTPSRDYRYLEINRSLRRLYPQVFGGVIDRLMHVGAQVKCNDTNDLVYINGEWSASVIIAPCRSTPAGTLRWRLQFDNNLKPDITVAVRMNCANTQPQDYYLIPRLDMGAWPQRLAEENNSFIDSYRFETLDVLDELATCYFMEEIV
;
A
#
# COMPACT_ATOMS: atom_id res chain seq x y z
N MET A 1 -13.95 35.74 -50.44
CA MET A 1 -12.63 35.98 -49.82
C MET A 1 -12.37 35.17 -48.53
N PHE A 2 -13.28 35.09 -47.56
CA PHE A 2 -13.05 34.27 -46.34
C PHE A 2 -13.12 32.74 -46.54
N SER A 3 -13.83 32.25 -47.57
CA SER A 3 -13.93 30.81 -47.87
C SER A 3 -12.71 30.26 -48.62
N GLU A 4 -12.14 31.02 -49.57
CA GLU A 4 -10.94 30.62 -50.32
C GLU A 4 -9.67 30.57 -49.47
N ALA A 5 -9.53 31.47 -48.48
CA ALA A 5 -8.38 31.46 -47.58
C ALA A 5 -8.37 30.23 -46.66
N ALA A 6 -9.54 29.79 -46.17
CA ALA A 6 -9.67 28.58 -45.38
C ALA A 6 -9.48 27.30 -46.22
N GLN A 7 -9.97 27.30 -47.47
CA GLN A 7 -9.77 26.20 -48.41
C GLN A 7 -8.29 26.04 -48.78
N ASN A 8 -7.60 27.15 -49.11
CA ASN A 8 -6.17 27.17 -49.42
C ASN A 8 -5.28 26.77 -48.22
N HIS A 9 -5.71 27.09 -46.99
CA HIS A 9 -4.99 26.68 -45.78
C HIS A 9 -5.16 25.17 -45.50
N MET A 10 -6.34 24.58 -45.73
CA MET A 10 -6.52 23.12 -45.67
C MET A 10 -5.78 22.38 -46.79
N ASP A 11 -5.80 22.90 -48.02
CA ASP A 11 -5.10 22.30 -49.16
C ASP A 11 -3.57 22.34 -49.02
N TYR A 12 -3.02 23.32 -48.29
CA TYR A 12 -1.60 23.40 -47.96
C TYR A 12 -1.17 22.29 -46.97
N PHE A 13 -1.98 22.01 -45.94
CA PHE A 13 -1.72 20.91 -44.99
C PHE A 13 -1.85 19.52 -45.63
N ILE A 14 -2.70 19.37 -46.65
CA ILE A 14 -2.84 18.11 -47.40
C ILE A 14 -1.60 17.83 -48.28
N LYS A 15 -0.87 18.88 -48.70
CA LYS A 15 0.33 18.75 -49.57
C LYS A 15 1.63 18.43 -48.82
N ASN A 16 1.70 18.60 -47.50
CA ASN A 16 2.86 18.25 -46.67
C ASN A 16 2.40 17.59 -45.36
N PRO A 17 2.10 16.29 -45.36
CA PRO A 17 1.66 15.61 -44.14
C PRO A 17 2.78 15.59 -43.10
N VAL A 18 2.44 15.88 -41.85
CA VAL A 18 3.41 15.83 -40.74
C VAL A 18 3.72 14.36 -40.43
N PRO A 19 4.99 13.92 -40.50
CA PRO A 19 5.36 12.54 -40.18
C PRO A 19 5.34 12.33 -38.66
N VAL A 20 4.66 11.27 -38.22
CA VAL A 20 4.47 10.97 -36.79
C VAL A 20 4.82 9.51 -36.47
N ALA A 21 5.25 9.27 -35.24
CA ALA A 21 5.38 7.94 -34.67
C ALA A 21 4.15 7.60 -33.81
N GLU A 22 3.76 6.35 -33.78
CA GLU A 22 2.72 5.82 -32.89
C GLU A 22 3.37 4.99 -31.78
N TYR A 23 2.97 5.20 -30.53
CA TYR A 23 3.37 4.36 -29.39
C TYR A 23 2.16 3.66 -28.76
N ILE A 24 2.17 2.33 -28.78
CA ILE A 24 1.12 1.47 -28.22
C ILE A 24 1.69 0.58 -27.12
N ARG A 25 0.92 0.42 -26.04
CA ARG A 25 1.25 -0.51 -24.96
C ARG A 25 0.05 -1.34 -24.51
N MET A 26 0.27 -2.63 -24.31
CA MET A 26 -0.70 -3.56 -23.70
C MET A 26 -0.38 -3.75 -22.22
N SER A 27 -1.34 -3.49 -21.33
CA SER A 27 -1.22 -3.82 -19.90
C SER A 27 -1.38 -5.33 -19.69
N THR A 28 -0.80 -5.87 -18.62
CA THR A 28 -0.79 -7.30 -18.27
C THR A 28 -2.16 -7.95 -18.03
N ASP A 29 -3.24 -7.17 -17.99
CA ASP A 29 -4.61 -7.70 -17.88
C ASP A 29 -5.18 -8.02 -19.27
N HIS A 30 -5.69 -9.25 -19.41
CA HIS A 30 -6.13 -9.90 -20.64
C HIS A 30 -7.19 -9.08 -21.40
N GLN A 31 -6.76 -8.21 -22.32
CA GLN A 31 -7.63 -7.58 -23.31
C GLN A 31 -6.96 -7.63 -24.68
N ARG A 32 -7.23 -8.73 -25.40
CA ARG A 32 -6.87 -8.95 -26.82
C ARG A 32 -7.37 -7.87 -27.79
N TYR A 33 -8.25 -6.98 -27.35
CA TYR A 33 -8.83 -5.89 -28.16
C TYR A 33 -8.32 -4.50 -27.78
N SER A 34 -7.41 -4.38 -26.80
CA SER A 34 -7.01 -3.06 -26.29
C SER A 34 -5.97 -2.35 -27.19
N THR A 35 -5.11 -3.09 -27.91
CA THR A 35 -4.06 -2.52 -28.76
C THR A 35 -4.58 -2.06 -30.12
N GLU A 36 -5.50 -2.82 -30.70
CA GLU A 36 -6.16 -2.50 -31.97
C GLU A 36 -7.07 -1.29 -31.79
N ASN A 37 -7.82 -1.20 -30.69
CA ASN A 37 -8.64 -0.03 -30.39
C ASN A 37 -7.80 1.24 -30.16
N GLN A 38 -6.63 1.11 -29.51
CA GLN A 38 -5.69 2.22 -29.37
C GLN A 38 -5.20 2.69 -30.74
N SER A 39 -4.80 1.76 -31.60
CA SER A 39 -4.31 2.09 -32.93
C SER A 39 -5.38 2.73 -33.81
N VAL A 40 -6.61 2.20 -33.80
CA VAL A 40 -7.74 2.78 -34.53
C VAL A 40 -7.98 4.24 -34.10
N ALA A 41 -7.94 4.52 -32.79
CA ALA A 41 -8.13 5.88 -32.28
C ALA A 41 -6.97 6.82 -32.65
N ILE A 42 -5.73 6.35 -32.58
CA ILE A 42 -4.54 7.12 -32.97
C ILE A 42 -4.55 7.41 -34.47
N HIS A 43 -4.87 6.43 -35.31
CA HIS A 43 -5.01 6.60 -36.76
C HIS A 43 -6.15 7.57 -37.12
N ALA A 44 -7.29 7.51 -36.42
CA ALA A 44 -8.39 8.44 -36.61
C ALA A 44 -7.99 9.88 -36.26
N TYR A 45 -7.24 10.06 -35.16
CA TYR A 45 -6.66 11.35 -34.78
C TYR A 45 -5.67 11.87 -35.83
N ALA A 46 -4.72 11.03 -36.25
CA ALA A 46 -3.71 11.40 -37.25
C ALA A 46 -4.37 11.88 -38.56
N LYS A 47 -5.36 11.14 -39.06
CA LYS A 47 -6.12 11.50 -40.27
C LYS A 47 -6.84 12.83 -40.12
N LYS A 48 -7.47 13.10 -38.97
CA LYS A 48 -8.19 14.34 -38.69
C LYS A 48 -7.27 15.57 -38.68
N HIS A 49 -6.01 15.39 -38.27
CA HIS A 49 -5.04 16.48 -38.12
C HIS A 49 -3.98 16.55 -39.25
N GLY A 50 -4.19 15.85 -40.37
CA GLY A 50 -3.26 15.88 -41.52
C GLY A 50 -1.88 15.26 -41.23
N MET A 51 -1.83 14.30 -40.31
CA MET A 51 -0.61 13.60 -39.89
C MET A 51 -0.55 12.22 -40.56
N VAL A 52 0.67 11.74 -40.85
CA VAL A 52 0.92 10.41 -41.40
C VAL A 52 1.83 9.62 -40.46
N ILE A 53 1.34 8.47 -40.00
CA ILE A 53 2.10 7.56 -39.14
C ILE A 53 3.13 6.82 -40.00
N ILE A 54 4.41 6.99 -39.69
CA ILE A 54 5.54 6.39 -40.43
C ILE A 54 6.27 5.30 -39.64
N THR A 55 6.13 5.30 -38.31
CA THR A 55 6.78 4.36 -37.39
C THR A 55 5.82 3.97 -36.27
N THR A 56 5.79 2.69 -35.90
CA THR A 56 4.99 2.19 -34.78
C THR A 56 5.87 1.45 -33.78
N TYR A 57 5.86 1.90 -32.52
CA TYR A 57 6.53 1.29 -31.38
C TYR A 57 5.51 0.55 -30.52
N ARG A 58 5.72 -0.75 -30.26
CA ARG A 58 4.74 -1.60 -29.56
C ARG A 58 5.36 -2.36 -28.39
N ASP A 59 4.82 -2.14 -27.20
CA ASP A 59 5.16 -2.91 -25.99
C ASP A 59 4.01 -3.85 -25.60
N GLU A 60 4.20 -5.16 -25.76
CA GLU A 60 3.19 -6.18 -25.45
C GLU A 60 3.35 -6.77 -24.03
N GLY A 61 2.24 -6.80 -23.26
CA GLY A 61 2.19 -7.43 -21.95
C GLY A 61 3.11 -6.80 -20.88
N LYS A 62 3.43 -5.51 -21.00
CA LYS A 62 4.39 -4.83 -20.10
C LYS A 62 3.70 -3.95 -19.07
N SER A 63 4.23 -3.99 -17.84
CA SER A 63 3.83 -3.09 -16.75
C SER A 63 4.09 -1.63 -17.12
N GLY A 64 3.23 -0.71 -16.66
CA GLY A 64 3.46 0.73 -16.81
C GLY A 64 4.19 1.37 -15.63
N LEU A 65 4.62 0.58 -14.63
CA LEU A 65 5.15 1.05 -13.34
C LEU A 65 6.66 1.30 -13.31
N ASP A 66 7.39 0.79 -14.31
CA ASP A 66 8.80 1.04 -14.57
C ASP A 66 9.05 1.01 -16.09
N ILE A 67 10.23 1.49 -16.48
CA ILE A 67 10.71 1.37 -17.86
C ILE A 67 11.35 -0.01 -18.12
N GLY A 68 11.61 -0.76 -17.05
CA GLY A 68 12.23 -2.09 -17.10
C GLY A 68 11.37 -3.08 -17.86
N GLY A 69 11.79 -3.44 -19.08
CA GLY A 69 11.07 -4.37 -19.95
C GLY A 69 10.17 -3.69 -20.99
N ARG A 70 10.14 -2.35 -21.08
CA ARG A 70 9.50 -1.59 -22.16
C ARG A 70 10.53 -1.31 -23.26
N ASP A 71 10.81 -2.33 -24.05
CA ASP A 71 11.88 -2.32 -25.04
C ASP A 71 11.56 -1.35 -26.17
N ALA A 72 10.29 -1.28 -26.59
CA ALA A 72 9.88 -0.36 -27.66
C ALA A 72 9.87 1.11 -27.20
N LEU A 73 9.48 1.40 -25.95
CA LEU A 73 9.62 2.76 -25.41
C LEU A 73 11.10 3.15 -25.28
N ARG A 74 11.97 2.23 -24.85
CA ARG A 74 13.41 2.51 -24.75
C ARG A 74 14.01 2.82 -26.11
N GLN A 75 13.68 2.01 -27.11
CA GLN A 75 14.11 2.24 -28.48
C GLN A 75 13.58 3.58 -29.02
N LEU A 76 12.32 3.93 -28.76
CA LEU A 76 11.75 5.24 -29.13
C LEU A 76 12.57 6.40 -28.52
N ILE A 77 12.89 6.32 -27.23
CA ILE A 77 13.67 7.37 -26.55
C ILE A 77 15.12 7.42 -27.08
N GLU A 78 15.73 6.27 -27.40
CA GLU A 78 17.06 6.20 -27.99
C GLU A 78 17.09 6.80 -29.40
N ASP A 79 16.10 6.51 -30.24
CA ASP A 79 15.97 7.09 -31.59
C ASP A 79 15.84 8.62 -31.52
N VAL A 80 15.05 9.12 -30.55
CA VAL A 80 14.89 10.55 -30.24
C VAL A 80 16.21 11.18 -29.80
N GLN A 81 16.96 10.53 -28.90
CA GLN A 81 18.21 11.06 -28.35
C GLN A 81 19.37 11.04 -29.34
N THR A 82 19.40 10.06 -30.24
CA THR A 82 20.44 9.92 -31.28
C THR A 82 20.18 10.81 -32.49
N GLY A 83 19.00 11.44 -32.59
CA GLY A 83 18.62 12.32 -33.69
C GLY A 83 18.31 11.59 -35.00
N HIS A 84 18.08 10.27 -34.94
CA HIS A 84 17.74 9.43 -36.09
C HIS A 84 16.22 9.32 -36.32
N THR A 85 15.45 10.37 -36.01
CA THR A 85 13.99 10.36 -36.17
C THR A 85 13.57 10.96 -37.52
N GLN A 86 12.69 10.24 -38.23
CA GLN A 86 12.02 10.74 -39.43
C GLN A 86 10.66 11.39 -39.12
N PHE A 87 10.29 11.45 -37.83
CA PHE A 87 9.02 11.97 -37.34
C PHE A 87 9.22 13.17 -36.42
N GLN A 88 8.22 14.04 -36.37
CA GLN A 88 8.23 15.27 -35.56
C GLN A 88 7.27 15.19 -34.36
N VAL A 89 6.39 14.18 -34.33
CA VAL A 89 5.38 14.01 -33.30
C VAL A 89 5.28 12.53 -32.92
N ILE A 90 5.05 12.25 -31.65
CA ILE A 90 4.73 10.92 -31.12
C ILE A 90 3.26 10.95 -30.67
N LEU A 91 2.43 10.07 -31.24
CA LEU A 91 1.04 9.88 -30.87
C LEU A 91 0.91 8.73 -29.87
N VAL A 92 0.23 9.02 -28.77
CA VAL A 92 -0.05 8.07 -27.68
C VAL A 92 -1.55 8.11 -27.40
N TYR A 93 -2.17 6.97 -27.14
CA TYR A 93 -3.61 6.95 -26.88
C TYR A 93 -4.00 7.78 -25.64
N ASP A 94 -3.39 7.52 -24.49
CA ASP A 94 -3.65 8.22 -23.23
C ASP A 94 -2.37 8.34 -22.37
N VAL A 95 -2.40 9.18 -21.32
CA VAL A 95 -1.24 9.39 -20.41
C VAL A 95 -0.78 8.08 -19.75
N SER A 96 -1.69 7.14 -19.53
CA SER A 96 -1.33 5.87 -18.91
C SER A 96 -0.55 4.93 -19.83
N ARG A 97 -0.66 5.08 -21.15
CA ARG A 97 0.15 4.33 -22.11
C ARG A 97 1.58 4.83 -22.12
N TRP A 98 1.81 6.14 -22.03
CA TRP A 98 3.15 6.72 -21.91
C TRP A 98 3.89 6.23 -20.66
N GLY A 99 3.25 6.20 -19.51
CA GLY A 99 3.77 5.52 -18.33
C GLY A 99 3.11 5.94 -17.02
N ARG A 100 2.98 4.99 -16.10
CA ARG A 100 2.50 5.19 -14.72
C ARG A 100 3.65 4.91 -13.74
N PHE A 101 4.79 5.52 -14.00
CA PHE A 101 5.99 5.31 -13.20
C PHE A 101 5.73 5.68 -11.73
N GLN A 102 6.37 4.97 -10.80
CA GLN A 102 6.19 5.25 -9.36
C GLN A 102 6.68 6.65 -8.97
N ASN A 103 7.70 7.14 -9.68
CA ASN A 103 8.07 8.54 -9.67
C ASN A 103 7.39 9.24 -10.85
N THR A 104 6.49 10.15 -10.55
CA THR A 104 5.78 10.97 -11.54
C THR A 104 6.74 11.72 -12.48
N ASP A 105 7.92 12.06 -11.96
CA ASP A 105 8.96 12.79 -12.68
C ASP A 105 9.62 11.94 -13.78
N GLU A 106 9.58 10.61 -13.70
CA GLU A 106 10.11 9.75 -14.78
C GLU A 106 9.28 9.91 -16.06
N SER A 107 7.95 9.96 -15.94
CA SER A 107 7.07 10.22 -17.08
C SER A 107 7.32 11.60 -17.68
N ALA A 108 7.59 12.58 -16.82
CA ALA A 108 7.90 13.95 -17.22
C ALA A 108 9.24 14.04 -17.92
N TYR A 109 10.25 13.34 -17.39
CA TYR A 109 11.60 13.28 -17.91
C TYR A 109 11.64 12.73 -19.34
N TYR A 110 10.98 11.61 -19.62
CA TYR A 110 10.94 11.05 -20.97
C TYR A 110 10.18 11.95 -21.96
N GLU A 111 9.10 12.60 -21.52
CA GLU A 111 8.39 13.57 -22.37
C GLU A 111 9.23 14.83 -22.62
N TYR A 112 9.98 15.29 -21.60
CA TYR A 112 10.93 16.39 -21.71
C TYR A 112 12.05 16.07 -22.69
N LEU A 113 12.62 14.87 -22.66
CA LEU A 113 13.64 14.43 -23.61
C LEU A 113 13.16 14.52 -25.06
N CYS A 114 11.91 14.10 -25.31
CA CYS A 114 11.29 14.23 -26.64
C CYS A 114 11.15 15.71 -27.02
N THR A 115 10.62 16.52 -26.11
CA THR A 115 10.35 17.94 -26.38
C THR A 115 11.65 18.74 -26.57
N SER A 116 12.71 18.43 -25.82
CA SER A 116 14.03 19.06 -25.97
C SER A 116 14.73 18.68 -27.28
N ALA A 117 14.38 17.52 -27.85
CA ALA A 117 14.79 17.11 -29.19
C ALA A 117 13.88 17.67 -30.31
N GLY A 118 12.92 18.53 -29.97
CA GLY A 118 11.97 19.13 -30.92
C GLY A 118 10.80 18.22 -31.32
N ILE A 119 10.62 17.09 -30.63
CA ILE A 119 9.58 16.09 -30.93
C ILE A 119 8.45 16.21 -29.92
N ARG A 120 7.23 16.47 -30.40
CA ARG A 120 6.05 16.68 -29.53
C ARG A 120 5.38 15.35 -29.21
N VAL A 121 4.94 15.15 -27.97
CA VAL A 121 4.14 13.96 -27.57
C VAL A 121 2.67 14.34 -27.48
N ILE A 122 1.76 13.74 -28.25
CA ILE A 122 0.32 14.08 -28.23
C ILE A 122 -0.49 12.90 -27.70
N TYR A 123 -1.44 13.19 -26.81
CA TYR A 123 -2.37 12.23 -26.23
C TYR A 123 -3.72 12.28 -26.96
N CYS A 124 -4.04 11.27 -27.76
CA CYS A 124 -5.18 11.31 -28.69
C CYS A 124 -6.56 11.26 -28.00
N ALA A 125 -6.65 10.66 -26.80
CA ALA A 125 -7.91 10.56 -26.05
C ALA A 125 -8.14 11.72 -25.06
N GLU A 126 -7.22 12.69 -25.00
CA GLU A 126 -7.33 13.81 -24.06
C GLU A 126 -7.83 15.08 -24.79
N PRO A 127 -8.69 15.90 -24.16
CA PRO A 127 -9.42 17.00 -24.84
C PRO A 127 -8.58 18.26 -25.13
N PHE A 128 -7.26 18.24 -24.93
CA PHE A 128 -6.39 19.41 -25.07
C PHE A 128 -5.21 19.14 -26.01
N GLU A 129 -4.84 20.14 -26.80
CA GLU A 129 -3.65 20.09 -27.65
C GLU A 129 -2.40 20.22 -26.76
N ASN A 130 -1.37 19.39 -26.99
CA ASN A 130 -0.10 19.53 -26.30
C ASN A 130 0.71 20.69 -26.91
N ASP A 131 0.26 21.90 -26.61
CA ASP A 131 0.77 23.18 -27.10
C ASP A 131 1.87 23.79 -26.19
N GLY A 132 2.21 23.12 -25.10
CA GLY A 132 3.15 23.63 -24.10
C GLY A 132 2.58 24.73 -23.20
N SER A 133 1.26 25.00 -23.29
CA SER A 133 0.62 25.99 -22.44
C SER A 133 0.74 25.62 -20.94
N PRO A 134 0.75 26.62 -20.04
CA PRO A 134 0.71 26.40 -18.60
C PRO A 134 -0.47 25.49 -18.19
N MET A 135 -1.62 25.62 -18.86
CA MET A 135 -2.80 24.79 -18.60
C MET A 135 -2.63 23.33 -19.03
N ALA A 136 -2.04 23.05 -20.20
CA ALA A 136 -1.72 21.68 -20.61
C ALA A 136 -0.72 21.00 -19.66
N THR A 137 0.24 21.76 -19.12
CA THR A 137 1.24 21.28 -18.16
C THR A 137 0.62 20.95 -16.80
N ILE A 138 -0.25 21.83 -16.29
CA ILE A 138 -1.00 21.61 -15.04
C ILE A 138 -1.94 20.40 -15.17
N TYR A 139 -2.67 20.28 -16.27
CA TYR A 139 -3.58 19.17 -16.49
C TYR A 139 -2.85 17.83 -16.59
N LYS A 140 -1.69 17.77 -17.25
CA LYS A 140 -0.83 16.58 -17.26
C LYS A 140 -0.33 16.23 -15.87
N SER A 141 0.09 17.22 -15.08
CA SER A 141 0.50 17.00 -13.69
C SER A 141 -0.63 16.39 -12.87
N ILE A 142 -1.85 16.93 -13.00
CA ILE A 142 -3.07 16.41 -12.38
C ILE A 142 -3.33 14.96 -12.82
N LYS A 143 -3.35 14.65 -14.12
CA LYS A 143 -3.58 13.29 -14.62
C LYS A 143 -2.52 12.29 -14.16
N ARG A 144 -1.24 12.68 -14.13
CA ARG A 144 -0.16 11.80 -13.67
C ARG A 144 -0.26 11.55 -12.16
N SER A 145 -0.58 12.58 -11.38
CA SER A 145 -0.88 12.45 -9.95
C SER A 145 -2.09 11.53 -9.71
N MET A 146 -3.19 11.76 -10.45
CA MET A 146 -4.40 10.94 -10.41
C MET A 146 -4.15 9.47 -10.79
N ALA A 147 -3.23 9.18 -11.73
CA ALA A 147 -2.90 7.81 -12.09
C ALA A 147 -2.10 7.07 -10.99
N GLY A 148 -1.18 7.77 -10.31
CA GLY A 148 -0.47 7.24 -9.14
C GLY A 148 -1.39 7.08 -7.93
N GLU A 149 -2.28 8.04 -7.71
CA GLU A 149 -3.28 8.03 -6.64
C GLU A 149 -4.35 6.96 -6.86
N TYR A 150 -4.84 6.79 -8.10
CA TYR A 150 -5.75 5.70 -8.47
C TYR A 150 -5.18 4.33 -8.11
N SER A 151 -3.87 4.11 -8.31
CA SER A 151 -3.23 2.83 -7.95
C SER A 151 -3.20 2.60 -6.42
N ARG A 152 -3.02 3.67 -5.64
CA ARG A 152 -3.06 3.62 -4.16
C ARG A 152 -4.48 3.44 -3.66
N GLU A 153 -5.43 4.20 -4.19
CA GLU A 153 -6.86 4.13 -3.88
C GLU A 153 -7.41 2.75 -4.26
N LEU A 154 -7.06 2.22 -5.42
CA LEU A 154 -7.41 0.86 -5.83
C LEU A 154 -6.83 -0.17 -4.86
N SER A 155 -5.57 -0.02 -4.44
CA SER A 155 -4.97 -0.91 -3.44
C SER A 155 -5.73 -0.87 -2.12
N HIS A 156 -6.20 0.30 -1.69
CA HIS A 156 -7.00 0.46 -0.47
C HIS A 156 -8.38 -0.19 -0.63
N LYS A 157 -9.07 0.05 -1.75
CA LYS A 157 -10.37 -0.56 -2.06
C LYS A 157 -10.29 -2.08 -2.16
N VAL A 158 -9.27 -2.62 -2.84
CA VAL A 158 -9.03 -4.06 -2.94
C VAL A 158 -8.77 -4.66 -1.54
N PHE A 159 -7.95 -4.01 -0.73
CA PHE A 159 -7.68 -4.45 0.64
C PHE A 159 -8.96 -4.46 1.49
N ALA A 160 -9.75 -3.37 1.46
CA ALA A 160 -11.02 -3.29 2.18
C ALA A 160 -12.01 -4.37 1.71
N GLY A 161 -12.09 -4.61 0.39
CA GLY A 161 -12.89 -5.69 -0.17
C GLY A 161 -12.44 -7.07 0.29
N GLN A 162 -11.12 -7.32 0.36
CA GLN A 162 -10.57 -8.56 0.91
C GLN A 162 -10.91 -8.73 2.40
N CYS A 163 -10.76 -7.67 3.21
CA CYS A 163 -11.16 -7.71 4.61
C CYS A 163 -12.64 -8.08 4.77
N CYS A 164 -13.54 -7.41 4.03
CA CYS A 164 -14.98 -7.72 4.06
C CYS A 164 -15.28 -9.18 3.64
N LEU A 165 -14.58 -9.70 2.64
CA LEU A 165 -14.74 -11.09 2.24
C LEU A 165 -14.22 -12.07 3.29
N ALA A 166 -13.10 -11.74 3.95
CA ALA A 166 -12.54 -12.55 5.04
C ALA A 166 -13.46 -12.56 6.27
N GLU A 167 -14.09 -11.43 6.62
CA GLU A 167 -15.12 -11.34 7.68
C GLU A 167 -16.31 -12.25 7.38
N LYS A 168 -16.67 -12.38 6.09
CA LYS A 168 -17.73 -13.30 5.62
C LYS A 168 -17.28 -14.76 5.51
N GLY A 169 -16.07 -15.09 5.96
CA GLY A 169 -15.52 -16.44 5.96
C GLY A 169 -14.81 -16.86 4.68
N PHE A 170 -14.78 -16.01 3.63
CA PHE A 170 -14.13 -16.37 2.38
C PHE A 170 -12.60 -16.25 2.45
N HIS A 171 -11.91 -17.26 1.95
CA HIS A 171 -10.45 -17.37 1.96
C HIS A 171 -9.79 -16.39 0.99
N GLN A 172 -9.07 -15.39 1.51
CA GLN A 172 -8.43 -14.31 0.74
C GLN A 172 -6.93 -14.54 0.46
N GLY A 173 -6.58 -15.72 -0.04
CA GLY A 173 -5.21 -16.08 -0.40
C GLY A 173 -4.50 -16.91 0.69
N SER A 174 -3.18 -17.11 0.57
CA SER A 174 -2.39 -18.12 1.28
C SER A 174 -2.72 -19.58 0.90
N SER A 175 -1.80 -20.51 1.21
CA SER A 175 -2.01 -21.94 0.94
C SER A 175 -3.09 -22.53 1.85
N ALA A 176 -3.77 -23.59 1.38
CA ALA A 176 -4.72 -24.33 2.21
C ALA A 176 -4.02 -24.89 3.46
N GLY A 177 -2.82 -25.44 3.27
CA GLY A 177 -2.12 -26.27 4.24
C GLY A 177 -2.46 -27.75 4.09
N TYR A 178 -1.59 -28.58 4.65
CA TYR A 178 -1.72 -30.04 4.64
C TYR A 178 -3.06 -30.50 5.25
N GLY A 179 -3.77 -31.42 4.61
CA GLY A 179 -5.09 -31.89 5.07
C GLY A 179 -6.26 -30.98 4.71
N LEU A 180 -6.04 -29.86 4.02
CA LEU A 180 -7.07 -28.93 3.57
C LEU A 180 -6.97 -28.69 2.04
N ARG A 181 -8.08 -28.27 1.43
CA ARG A 181 -8.15 -27.87 0.02
C ARG A 181 -8.82 -26.51 -0.15
N ARG A 182 -8.55 -25.85 -1.28
CA ARG A 182 -9.24 -24.62 -1.67
C ARG A 182 -10.40 -24.99 -2.57
N ALA A 183 -11.62 -24.71 -2.14
CA ALA A 183 -12.82 -24.91 -2.95
C ALA A 183 -13.25 -23.60 -3.60
N LEU A 184 -13.55 -23.64 -4.89
CA LEU A 184 -14.19 -22.56 -5.65
C LEU A 184 -15.70 -22.70 -5.54
N LEU A 185 -16.36 -21.60 -5.19
CA LEU A 185 -17.81 -21.50 -5.10
C LEU A 185 -18.32 -20.45 -6.10
N ASP A 186 -19.51 -20.65 -6.64
CA ASP A 186 -20.24 -19.62 -7.41
C ASP A 186 -20.83 -18.52 -6.51
N GLU A 187 -21.53 -17.56 -7.10
CA GLU A 187 -22.21 -16.47 -6.38
C GLU A 187 -23.29 -16.97 -5.40
N LYS A 188 -23.93 -18.11 -5.71
CA LYS A 188 -24.94 -18.76 -4.88
C LYS A 188 -24.33 -19.71 -3.83
N LYS A 189 -23.00 -19.75 -3.72
CA LYS A 189 -22.21 -20.62 -2.85
C LYS A 189 -22.24 -22.11 -3.22
N ASN A 190 -22.60 -22.46 -4.45
CA ASN A 190 -22.50 -23.84 -4.94
C ASN A 190 -21.04 -24.18 -5.28
N PHE A 191 -20.64 -25.42 -5.01
CA PHE A 191 -19.31 -25.92 -5.32
C PHE A 191 -19.09 -26.02 -6.84
N LYS A 192 -17.99 -25.44 -7.32
CA LYS A 192 -17.58 -25.51 -8.74
C LYS A 192 -16.39 -26.44 -8.98
N GLY A 193 -15.55 -26.63 -7.97
CA GLY A 193 -14.33 -27.43 -8.07
C GLY A 193 -13.26 -27.01 -7.08
N GLU A 194 -12.18 -27.79 -7.02
CA GLU A 194 -11.00 -27.47 -6.23
C GLU A 194 -10.00 -26.61 -7.02
N LEU A 195 -9.30 -25.71 -6.32
CA LEU A 195 -8.22 -24.92 -6.86
C LEU A 195 -6.89 -25.49 -6.41
N SER A 196 -6.12 -26.01 -7.36
CA SER A 196 -4.74 -26.42 -7.14
C SER A 196 -3.84 -25.24 -6.76
N ARG A 197 -2.63 -25.53 -6.29
CA ARG A 197 -1.63 -24.52 -5.96
C ARG A 197 -1.35 -23.63 -7.17
N GLY A 198 -1.34 -22.31 -6.95
CA GLY A 198 -1.14 -21.31 -8.01
C GLY A 198 -2.40 -20.93 -8.79
N GLN A 199 -3.44 -21.78 -8.82
CA GLN A 199 -4.70 -21.46 -9.49
C GLN A 199 -5.49 -20.38 -8.75
N ARG A 200 -6.18 -19.56 -9.52
CA ARG A 200 -6.98 -18.41 -9.06
C ARG A 200 -8.38 -18.51 -9.68
N LYS A 201 -9.36 -17.89 -9.02
CA LYS A 201 -10.70 -17.71 -9.60
C LYS A 201 -10.60 -16.82 -10.85
N SER A 202 -11.30 -17.21 -11.91
CA SER A 202 -11.37 -16.42 -13.15
C SER A 202 -12.53 -15.41 -13.14
N ILE A 203 -13.56 -15.67 -12.33
CA ILE A 203 -14.75 -14.81 -12.21
C ILE A 203 -14.68 -14.05 -10.89
N GLN A 204 -14.91 -12.73 -10.91
CA GLN A 204 -14.79 -11.90 -9.70
C GLN A 204 -15.86 -12.23 -8.64
N THR A 205 -17.07 -12.61 -9.05
CA THR A 205 -18.19 -12.98 -8.16
C THR A 205 -18.00 -14.34 -7.49
N ASP A 206 -17.16 -15.22 -8.03
CA ASP A 206 -16.82 -16.48 -7.39
C ASP A 206 -16.12 -16.25 -6.04
N ARG A 207 -16.27 -17.22 -5.14
CA ARG A 207 -15.70 -17.20 -3.79
C ARG A 207 -14.80 -18.41 -3.59
N VAL A 208 -13.89 -18.29 -2.63
CA VAL A 208 -13.01 -19.40 -2.25
C VAL A 208 -13.20 -19.65 -0.77
N ILE A 209 -13.32 -20.91 -0.38
CA ILE A 209 -13.29 -21.35 1.02
C ILE A 209 -12.24 -22.45 1.17
N LEU A 210 -11.88 -22.77 2.41
CA LEU A 210 -11.15 -24.00 2.70
C LEU A 210 -12.16 -25.12 2.97
N ILE A 211 -11.80 -26.33 2.56
CA ILE A 211 -12.56 -27.56 2.84
C ILE A 211 -11.60 -28.65 3.32
N PRO A 212 -12.09 -29.69 4.02
CA PRO A 212 -11.30 -30.88 4.32
C PRO A 212 -10.70 -31.50 3.04
N GLY A 213 -9.44 -31.93 3.13
CA GLY A 213 -8.74 -32.61 2.04
C GLY A 213 -8.92 -34.14 2.07
N PRO A 214 -8.03 -34.89 1.42
CA PRO A 214 -8.04 -36.35 1.43
C PRO A 214 -7.93 -36.91 2.85
N GLN A 215 -8.68 -37.97 3.14
CA GLN A 215 -8.73 -38.58 4.48
C GLN A 215 -7.34 -38.95 5.02
N ALA A 216 -6.46 -39.48 4.17
CA ALA A 216 -5.10 -39.85 4.58
C ALA A 216 -4.28 -38.66 5.12
N GLU A 217 -4.47 -37.44 4.57
CA GLU A 217 -3.79 -36.24 5.07
C GLU A 217 -4.44 -35.76 6.38
N ILE A 218 -5.77 -35.87 6.49
CA ILE A 218 -6.52 -35.52 7.69
C ILE A 218 -6.09 -36.42 8.86
N ASP A 219 -5.96 -37.72 8.63
CA ASP A 219 -5.51 -38.70 9.63
C ASP A 219 -4.11 -38.37 10.16
N VAL A 220 -3.21 -37.87 9.29
CA VAL A 220 -1.89 -37.40 9.71
C VAL A 220 -1.99 -36.18 10.63
N ILE A 221 -2.83 -35.20 10.29
CA ILE A 221 -3.04 -34.02 11.15
C ILE A 221 -3.63 -34.44 12.51
N GLN A 222 -4.65 -35.29 12.51
CA GLN A 222 -5.25 -35.81 13.75
C GLN A 222 -4.23 -36.59 14.59
N ARG A 223 -3.35 -37.36 13.94
CA ARG A 223 -2.25 -38.07 14.61
C ARG A 223 -1.23 -37.12 15.22
N ILE A 224 -0.88 -36.03 14.54
CA ILE A 224 0.00 -34.99 15.09
C ILE A 224 -0.58 -34.43 16.40
N TYR A 225 -1.88 -34.11 16.40
CA TYR A 225 -2.57 -33.64 17.61
C TYR A 225 -2.57 -34.70 18.72
N HIS A 226 -2.88 -35.95 18.38
CA HIS A 226 -2.87 -37.06 19.34
C HIS A 226 -1.48 -37.25 19.98
N GLN A 227 -0.43 -37.33 19.16
CA GLN A 227 0.95 -37.52 19.61
C GLN A 227 1.42 -36.38 20.52
N PHE A 228 1.01 -35.16 20.22
CA PHE A 228 1.35 -34.01 21.05
C PHE A 228 0.61 -34.00 22.40
N ILE A 229 -0.70 -34.33 22.40
CA ILE A 229 -1.54 -34.26 23.59
C ILE A 229 -1.34 -35.45 24.53
N TYR A 230 -1.37 -36.68 23.99
CA TYR A 230 -1.46 -37.91 24.78
C TYR A 230 -0.11 -38.60 24.90
N ASP A 231 0.68 -38.64 23.82
CA ASP A 231 2.00 -39.30 23.83
C ASP A 231 3.09 -38.38 24.39
N GLY A 232 2.77 -37.10 24.63
CA GLY A 232 3.67 -36.09 25.19
C GLY A 232 4.81 -35.66 24.26
N MET A 233 4.79 -36.10 23.00
CA MET A 233 5.85 -35.83 22.03
C MET A 233 5.99 -34.32 21.77
N ASN A 234 7.23 -33.87 21.57
CA ASN A 234 7.50 -32.50 21.14
C ASN A 234 7.44 -32.38 19.60
N GLU A 235 7.38 -31.16 19.08
CA GLU A 235 7.20 -30.91 17.64
C GLU A 235 8.33 -31.49 16.77
N ARG A 236 9.54 -31.62 17.32
CA ARG A 236 10.71 -32.21 16.63
C ARG A 236 10.55 -33.72 16.50
N GLU A 237 10.22 -34.40 17.59
CA GLU A 237 9.99 -35.85 17.60
C GLU A 237 8.87 -36.27 16.66
N ILE A 238 7.79 -35.47 16.61
CA ILE A 238 6.69 -35.67 15.67
C ILE A 238 7.18 -35.50 14.23
N ALA A 239 7.92 -34.43 13.93
CA ALA A 239 8.49 -34.21 12.59
C ALA A 239 9.40 -35.36 12.15
N ASP A 240 10.30 -35.82 13.02
CA ASP A 240 11.22 -36.92 12.74
C ASP A 240 10.46 -38.25 12.53
N SER A 241 9.39 -38.49 13.29
CA SER A 241 8.52 -39.65 13.13
C SER A 241 7.81 -39.67 11.76
N LEU A 242 7.29 -38.53 11.32
CA LEU A 242 6.65 -38.39 10.00
C LEU A 242 7.65 -38.58 8.86
N ASN A 243 8.84 -37.98 8.98
CA ASN A 243 9.91 -38.10 7.99
C ASN A 243 10.42 -39.54 7.87
N LYS A 244 10.60 -40.25 8.99
CA LYS A 244 10.98 -41.67 9.00
C LYS A 244 9.98 -42.57 8.28
N ARG A 245 8.71 -42.16 8.26
CA ARG A 245 7.62 -42.87 7.56
C ARG A 245 7.48 -42.46 6.08
N GLY A 246 8.34 -41.57 5.58
CA GLY A 246 8.31 -41.10 4.19
C GLY A 246 7.13 -40.17 3.88
N ILE A 247 6.52 -39.53 4.88
CA ILE A 247 5.39 -38.61 4.70
C ILE A 247 5.96 -37.20 4.46
N PHE A 248 5.56 -36.56 3.36
CA PHE A 248 5.94 -35.19 3.03
C PHE A 248 4.81 -34.19 3.25
N THR A 249 5.16 -32.92 3.38
CA THR A 249 4.22 -31.79 3.49
C THR A 249 3.53 -31.48 2.15
N ASP A 250 2.57 -30.53 2.14
CA ASP A 250 1.84 -30.07 0.95
C ASP A 250 2.72 -29.31 -0.08
N PHE A 251 4.00 -29.14 0.26
CA PHE A 251 5.03 -28.55 -0.58
C PHE A 251 6.08 -29.56 -1.06
N ASP A 252 5.83 -30.87 -0.86
CA ASP A 252 6.77 -31.95 -1.16
C ASP A 252 8.10 -31.79 -0.41
N ARG A 253 8.04 -31.27 0.82
CA ARG A 253 9.19 -31.05 1.70
C ARG A 253 9.11 -31.91 2.96
N PRO A 254 10.25 -32.32 3.54
CA PRO A 254 10.28 -32.95 4.85
C PRO A 254 9.62 -32.07 5.90
N TRP A 255 9.02 -32.70 6.90
CA TRP A 255 8.50 -32.02 8.09
C TRP A 255 9.64 -31.45 8.91
N SER A 256 9.45 -30.22 9.38
CA SER A 256 10.30 -29.56 10.38
C SER A 256 9.51 -29.27 11.65
N ARG A 257 10.21 -29.05 12.76
CA ARG A 257 9.62 -28.55 14.02
C ARG A 257 8.68 -27.37 13.76
N SER A 258 9.10 -26.41 12.95
CA SER A 258 8.32 -25.20 12.65
C SER A 258 7.05 -25.51 11.85
N THR A 259 7.10 -26.45 10.90
CA THR A 259 5.89 -26.86 10.15
C THR A 259 4.89 -27.61 11.02
N VAL A 260 5.36 -28.47 11.94
CA VAL A 260 4.51 -29.14 12.93
C VAL A 260 3.92 -28.12 13.91
N HIS A 261 4.73 -27.17 14.39
CA HIS A 261 4.26 -26.08 15.24
C HIS A 261 3.17 -25.24 14.53
N GLN A 262 3.34 -24.97 13.23
CA GLN A 262 2.33 -24.28 12.44
C GLN A 262 1.04 -25.09 12.29
N VAL A 263 1.12 -26.42 12.20
CA VAL A 263 -0.07 -27.29 12.25
C VAL A 263 -0.80 -27.13 13.59
N LEU A 264 -0.07 -27.25 14.69
CA LEU A 264 -0.62 -27.25 16.05
C LEU A 264 -1.23 -25.90 16.46
N THR A 265 -0.73 -24.79 15.93
CA THR A 265 -1.11 -23.43 16.37
C THR A 265 -2.01 -22.67 15.39
N ASN A 266 -2.19 -23.15 14.15
CA ASN A 266 -2.97 -22.43 13.15
C ASN A 266 -4.46 -22.77 13.21
N GLU A 267 -5.27 -21.75 13.44
CA GLU A 267 -6.71 -21.91 13.67
C GLU A 267 -7.52 -22.37 12.47
N LYS A 268 -6.92 -22.40 11.28
CA LYS A 268 -7.57 -22.99 10.11
C LYS A 268 -7.95 -24.46 10.32
N TYR A 269 -7.22 -25.19 11.17
CA TYR A 269 -7.53 -26.60 11.43
C TYR A 269 -8.80 -26.80 12.26
N ILE A 270 -9.27 -25.76 12.95
CA ILE A 270 -10.56 -25.74 13.65
C ILE A 270 -11.66 -25.01 12.86
N GLY A 271 -11.40 -24.64 11.60
CA GLY A 271 -12.38 -23.99 10.73
C GLY A 271 -12.39 -22.46 10.78
N ASN A 272 -11.46 -21.84 11.52
CA ASN A 272 -11.39 -20.38 11.60
C ASN A 272 -10.57 -19.80 10.45
N ASN A 273 -11.04 -18.69 9.88
CA ASN A 273 -10.32 -17.94 8.87
C ASN A 273 -9.71 -16.68 9.51
N VAL A 274 -8.39 -16.51 9.39
CA VAL A 274 -7.67 -15.36 9.93
C VAL A 274 -6.83 -14.71 8.84
N TYR A 275 -7.22 -13.50 8.45
CA TYR A 275 -6.61 -12.70 7.41
C TYR A 275 -5.81 -11.51 7.97
N ASN A 276 -4.98 -10.90 7.12
CA ASN A 276 -4.18 -9.72 7.44
C ASN A 276 -3.15 -9.95 8.56
N LYS A 277 -2.63 -11.18 8.73
CA LYS A 277 -1.49 -11.45 9.62
C LYS A 277 -0.21 -10.77 9.15
N THR A 278 -0.03 -10.68 7.84
CA THR A 278 1.07 -9.98 7.18
C THR A 278 0.54 -9.06 6.10
N SER A 279 1.29 -8.01 5.77
CA SER A 279 1.01 -7.15 4.62
C SER A 279 2.29 -6.82 3.86
N SER A 280 2.19 -6.71 2.55
CA SER A 280 3.24 -6.19 1.67
C SER A 280 2.62 -5.14 0.77
N LYS A 281 3.15 -3.92 0.85
CA LYS A 281 2.77 -2.82 -0.06
C LYS A 281 3.65 -2.88 -1.30
N LEU A 282 3.22 -2.28 -2.40
CA LEU A 282 3.95 -2.27 -3.68
C LEU A 282 5.41 -1.85 -3.46
N ARG A 283 6.37 -2.73 -3.83
CA ARG A 283 7.83 -2.58 -3.59
C ARG A 283 8.27 -2.41 -2.13
N GLY A 284 7.38 -2.64 -1.17
CA GLY A 284 7.65 -2.64 0.27
C GLY A 284 7.97 -4.03 0.80
N LYS A 285 8.79 -4.09 1.86
CA LYS A 285 9.05 -5.33 2.58
C LYS A 285 7.77 -5.84 3.25
N THR A 286 7.59 -7.15 3.29
CA THR A 286 6.51 -7.78 4.04
C THR A 286 6.68 -7.48 5.53
N ILE A 287 5.61 -7.01 6.17
CA ILE A 287 5.55 -6.73 7.60
C ILE A 287 4.56 -7.66 8.29
N GLN A 288 4.83 -7.99 9.55
CA GLN A 288 3.89 -8.65 10.45
C GLN A 288 2.96 -7.59 11.03
N ASN A 289 1.65 -7.82 10.96
CA ASN A 289 0.65 -6.89 11.47
C ASN A 289 0.29 -7.24 12.92
N ALA A 290 -0.03 -6.23 13.72
CA ALA A 290 -0.50 -6.44 15.08
C ALA A 290 -1.83 -7.20 15.11
N GLN A 291 -2.06 -8.01 16.15
CA GLN A 291 -3.27 -8.83 16.28
C GLN A 291 -4.58 -8.01 16.23
N GLY A 292 -4.58 -6.78 16.74
CA GLY A 292 -5.76 -5.90 16.74
C GLY A 292 -6.23 -5.44 15.35
N VAL A 293 -5.44 -5.66 14.30
CA VAL A 293 -5.85 -5.38 12.91
C VAL A 293 -6.07 -6.67 12.09
N TRP A 294 -6.03 -7.83 12.74
CA TRP A 294 -6.32 -9.10 12.07
C TRP A 294 -7.82 -9.20 11.85
N VAL A 295 -8.19 -9.68 10.68
CA VAL A 295 -9.58 -9.95 10.34
C VAL A 295 -9.84 -11.42 10.58
N ARG A 296 -10.86 -11.73 11.37
CA ARG A 296 -11.15 -13.07 11.85
C ARG A 296 -12.60 -13.43 11.60
N CYS A 297 -12.84 -14.65 11.12
CA CYS A 297 -14.15 -15.26 11.01
C CYS A 297 -14.07 -16.67 11.62
N ASP A 298 -14.76 -16.87 12.73
CA ASP A 298 -14.82 -18.16 13.42
C ASP A 298 -15.80 -19.11 12.74
N GLY A 299 -15.46 -20.38 12.65
CA GLY A 299 -16.31 -21.38 11.98
C GLY A 299 -16.60 -21.07 10.51
N ALA A 300 -15.67 -20.38 9.83
CA ALA A 300 -15.78 -20.01 8.42
C ALA A 300 -15.94 -21.23 7.48
N PHE A 301 -15.41 -22.39 7.89
CA PHE A 301 -15.53 -23.66 7.18
C PHE A 301 -15.42 -24.84 8.15
N GLN A 302 -15.66 -26.05 7.66
CA GLN A 302 -15.53 -27.27 8.45
C GLN A 302 -14.07 -27.53 8.83
N GLY A 303 -13.76 -27.42 10.13
CA GLY A 303 -12.47 -27.80 10.69
C GLY A 303 -12.25 -29.32 10.67
N ILE A 304 -10.98 -29.74 10.68
CA ILE A 304 -10.57 -31.15 10.74
C ILE A 304 -10.10 -31.58 12.15
N ILE A 305 -10.01 -30.61 13.06
CA ILE A 305 -9.67 -30.76 14.48
C ILE A 305 -10.76 -30.10 15.33
N SER A 306 -11.05 -30.68 16.49
CA SER A 306 -12.00 -30.10 17.45
C SER A 306 -11.41 -28.89 18.16
N LEU A 307 -12.28 -27.94 18.53
CA LEU A 307 -11.87 -26.78 19.33
C LEU A 307 -11.23 -27.21 20.66
N GLU A 308 -11.70 -28.31 21.25
CA GLU A 308 -11.17 -28.89 22.49
C GLU A 308 -9.71 -29.33 22.33
N ALA A 309 -9.41 -30.15 21.31
CA ALA A 309 -8.04 -30.60 21.04
C ALA A 309 -7.11 -29.42 20.74
N PHE A 310 -7.57 -28.43 19.98
CA PHE A 310 -6.81 -27.21 19.70
C PHE A 310 -6.51 -26.39 20.96
N THR A 311 -7.51 -26.25 21.84
CA THR A 311 -7.37 -25.54 23.11
C THR A 311 -6.38 -26.27 24.01
N ARG A 312 -6.48 -27.60 24.08
CA ARG A 312 -5.57 -28.45 24.86
C ARG A 312 -4.11 -28.31 24.42
N VAL A 313 -3.86 -28.29 23.12
CA VAL A 313 -2.52 -28.03 22.57
C VAL A 313 -2.00 -26.67 23.02
N ARG A 314 -2.82 -25.62 22.92
CA ARG A 314 -2.42 -24.27 23.37
C ARG A 314 -2.12 -24.22 24.86
N GLU A 315 -2.92 -24.88 25.69
CA GLU A 315 -2.67 -25.01 27.12
C GLU A 315 -1.33 -25.70 27.41
N ILE A 316 -1.04 -26.83 26.74
CA ILE A 316 0.23 -27.55 26.91
C ILE A 316 1.41 -26.66 26.53
N ILE A 317 1.34 -25.95 25.39
CA ILE A 317 2.39 -25.01 24.95
C ILE A 317 2.60 -23.91 25.98
N LEU A 318 1.51 -23.31 26.48
CA LEU A 318 1.55 -22.29 27.52
C LEU A 318 2.14 -22.84 28.82
N GLN A 319 1.68 -23.99 29.30
CA GLN A 319 2.18 -24.61 30.53
C GLN A 319 3.67 -24.94 30.45
N ARG A 320 4.13 -25.50 29.33
CA ARG A 320 5.56 -25.76 29.09
C ARG A 320 6.37 -24.47 29.17
N SER A 321 5.84 -23.36 28.66
CA SER A 321 6.48 -22.05 28.81
C SER A 321 6.42 -21.48 30.23
N HIS A 322 5.33 -21.69 30.96
CA HIS A 322 5.18 -21.22 32.34
C HIS A 322 6.14 -21.91 33.32
N ARG A 323 6.63 -23.11 32.99
CA ARG A 323 7.71 -23.77 33.75
C ARG A 323 9.04 -23.04 33.66
N LEU A 324 9.22 -22.21 32.62
CA LEU A 324 10.37 -21.34 32.50
C LEU A 324 10.06 -20.02 33.19
N ASP A 325 10.93 -19.61 34.11
CA ASP A 325 10.83 -18.27 34.66
C ASP A 325 11.29 -17.22 33.63
N ASP A 326 10.94 -15.96 33.89
CA ASP A 326 11.27 -14.85 32.99
C ASP A 326 12.79 -14.73 32.78
N ALA A 327 13.59 -15.03 33.80
CA ALA A 327 15.05 -14.99 33.74
C ALA A 327 15.62 -16.08 32.81
N GLN A 328 15.10 -17.30 32.88
CA GLN A 328 15.47 -18.42 32.02
C GLN A 328 15.10 -18.11 30.56
N MET A 329 13.89 -17.61 30.33
CA MET A 329 13.46 -17.20 28.98
C MET A 329 14.38 -16.13 28.39
N LEU A 330 14.70 -15.08 29.16
CA LEU A 330 15.60 -14.01 28.72
C LEU A 330 17.03 -14.53 28.52
N LYS A 331 17.51 -15.45 29.36
CA LYS A 331 18.82 -16.08 29.21
C LYS A 331 18.93 -16.87 27.90
N MET A 332 17.89 -17.63 27.54
CA MET A 332 17.85 -18.35 26.25
C MET A 332 17.85 -17.38 25.05
N LEU A 333 17.13 -16.26 25.18
CA LEU A 333 17.07 -15.22 24.16
C LEU A 333 18.43 -14.51 23.98
N HIS A 334 19.13 -14.25 25.08
CA HIS A 334 20.47 -13.68 25.09
C HIS A 334 21.51 -14.65 24.48
N ALA A 335 21.48 -15.92 24.87
CA ALA A 335 22.37 -16.94 24.30
C ALA A 335 22.14 -17.13 22.78
N LEU A 336 20.89 -17.03 22.32
CA LEU A 336 20.60 -17.05 20.89
C LEU A 336 21.18 -15.83 20.17
N LEU A 337 21.09 -14.65 20.78
CA LEU A 337 21.65 -13.42 20.23
C LEU A 337 23.18 -13.50 20.12
N GLU A 338 23.87 -13.98 21.15
CA GLU A 338 25.33 -14.13 21.12
C GLU A 338 25.78 -15.03 19.97
N ARG A 339 25.06 -16.14 19.73
CA ARG A 339 25.40 -17.07 18.65
C ARG A 339 25.03 -16.57 17.26
N ALA A 340 23.88 -15.91 17.10
CA ALA A 340 23.34 -15.56 15.79
C ALA A 340 23.60 -14.11 15.35
N GLY A 341 24.04 -13.24 16.26
CA GLY A 341 24.29 -11.80 16.04
C GLY A 341 23.03 -10.96 15.83
N THR A 342 21.90 -11.56 15.44
CA THR A 342 20.60 -10.90 15.30
C THR A 342 19.47 -11.80 15.77
N LEU A 343 18.37 -11.21 16.21
CA LEU A 343 17.14 -11.92 16.57
C LEU A 343 16.00 -11.62 15.61
N SER A 344 15.24 -12.66 15.28
CA SER A 344 13.95 -12.58 14.60
C SER A 344 12.99 -13.63 15.16
N GLY A 345 11.68 -13.43 14.98
CA GLY A 345 10.68 -14.42 15.39
C GLY A 345 10.90 -15.79 14.75
N ILE A 346 11.24 -15.81 13.45
CA ILE A 346 11.54 -17.04 12.70
C ILE A 346 12.73 -17.78 13.31
N LEU A 347 13.81 -17.05 13.61
CA LEU A 347 15.01 -17.64 14.20
C LEU A 347 14.73 -18.26 15.58
N ILE A 348 13.89 -17.63 16.39
CA ILE A 348 13.45 -18.16 17.69
C ILE A 348 12.64 -19.45 17.50
N ASP A 349 11.72 -19.43 16.53
CA ASP A 349 10.85 -20.58 16.23
C ASP A 349 11.62 -21.77 15.60
N GLU A 350 12.85 -21.55 15.16
CA GLU A 350 13.76 -22.61 14.68
C GLU A 350 14.60 -23.23 15.80
N GLN A 351 14.68 -22.64 17.00
CA GLN A 351 15.51 -23.16 18.10
C GLN A 351 14.85 -24.32 18.86
N GLU A 352 15.65 -25.36 19.07
CA GLU A 352 15.27 -26.53 19.86
C GLU A 352 15.28 -26.21 21.37
N GLY A 353 14.28 -26.73 22.10
CA GLY A 353 14.12 -26.50 23.54
C GLY A 353 13.66 -25.09 23.93
N MET A 354 13.60 -24.14 22.98
CA MET A 354 13.25 -22.74 23.23
C MET A 354 11.75 -22.47 23.06
N PRO A 355 11.15 -21.60 23.90
CA PRO A 355 9.80 -21.09 23.67
C PRO A 355 9.66 -20.38 22.33
N SER A 356 8.48 -20.47 21.71
CA SER A 356 8.23 -19.80 20.42
C SER A 356 8.20 -18.27 20.56
N SER A 357 8.41 -17.58 19.46
CA SER A 357 8.35 -16.13 19.33
C SER A 357 7.02 -15.55 19.84
N THR A 358 5.93 -16.29 19.67
CA THR A 358 4.60 -15.92 20.16
C THR A 358 4.52 -15.98 21.68
N VAL A 359 5.16 -16.98 22.31
CA VAL A 359 5.23 -17.09 23.77
C VAL A 359 6.01 -15.92 24.36
N TYR A 360 7.18 -15.60 23.81
CA TYR A 360 7.95 -14.41 24.22
C TYR A 360 7.12 -13.13 24.08
N SER A 361 6.41 -12.96 22.95
CA SER A 361 5.56 -11.80 22.74
C SER A 361 4.42 -11.71 23.75
N SER A 362 3.78 -12.83 24.09
CA SER A 362 2.70 -12.85 25.09
C SER A 362 3.21 -12.57 26.49
N ARG A 363 4.34 -13.18 26.87
CA ARG A 363 4.90 -13.13 28.23
C ARG A 363 5.44 -11.74 28.58
N PHE A 364 6.12 -11.11 27.65
CA PHE A 364 6.79 -9.82 27.87
C PHE A 364 6.03 -8.62 27.30
N GLY A 365 4.77 -8.80 26.86
CA GLY A 365 3.96 -7.71 26.28
C GLY A 365 4.48 -7.18 24.94
N GLY A 366 5.17 -8.04 24.19
CA GLY A 366 5.70 -7.77 22.86
C GLY A 366 7.11 -8.33 22.67
N LEU A 367 7.40 -8.85 21.48
CA LEU A 367 8.71 -9.41 21.17
C LEU A 367 9.85 -8.37 21.25
N ILE A 368 9.54 -7.11 20.92
CA ILE A 368 10.48 -5.98 21.04
C ILE A 368 10.81 -5.69 22.50
N ARG A 369 9.83 -5.82 23.39
CA ARG A 369 10.05 -5.63 24.82
C ARG A 369 10.90 -6.76 25.40
N ALA A 370 10.69 -8.00 24.95
CA ALA A 370 11.58 -9.11 25.27
C ALA A 370 13.03 -8.85 24.79
N TYR A 371 13.22 -8.27 23.60
CA TYR A 371 14.53 -7.89 23.09
C TYR A 371 15.19 -6.79 23.92
N ALA A 372 14.44 -5.74 24.28
CA ALA A 372 14.94 -4.66 25.12
C ALA A 372 15.43 -5.16 26.49
N LEU A 373 14.74 -6.14 27.08
CA LEU A 373 15.11 -6.74 28.37
C LEU A 373 16.45 -7.48 28.36
N ILE A 374 16.96 -7.89 27.19
CA ILE A 374 18.30 -8.50 27.05
C ILE A 374 19.34 -7.53 26.46
N GLY A 375 19.03 -6.24 26.40
CA GLY A 375 19.93 -5.22 25.82
C GLY A 375 20.00 -5.25 24.29
N TYR A 376 19.12 -5.97 23.60
CA TYR A 376 19.10 -6.04 22.15
C TYR A 376 18.13 -5.02 21.57
N THR A 377 18.66 -4.08 20.80
CA THR A 377 17.84 -3.18 19.98
C THR A 377 17.92 -3.66 18.53
N PRO A 378 16.82 -4.20 17.95
CA PRO A 378 16.80 -4.59 16.56
C PRO A 378 17.19 -3.40 15.67
N SER A 379 17.92 -3.64 14.58
CA SER A 379 18.28 -2.62 13.58
C SER A 379 17.07 -1.99 12.86
N ARG A 380 15.84 -2.40 13.19
CA ARG A 380 14.59 -1.75 12.77
C ARG A 380 13.93 -1.08 13.96
N ASP A 381 13.85 0.25 13.88
CA ASP A 381 13.40 1.18 14.90
C ASP A 381 11.91 1.00 15.29
N TYR A 382 11.64 0.64 16.55
CA TYR A 382 10.28 0.50 17.11
C TYR A 382 9.88 1.65 18.04
N ARG A 383 10.71 2.70 18.19
CA ARG A 383 10.39 3.92 18.99
C ARG A 383 9.11 4.60 18.52
N TYR A 384 8.69 4.35 17.27
CA TYR A 384 7.45 4.90 16.74
C TYR A 384 6.18 4.46 17.49
N LEU A 385 6.17 3.30 18.16
CA LEU A 385 4.97 2.83 18.88
C LEU A 385 4.71 3.64 20.16
N GLU A 386 5.76 4.00 20.89
CA GLU A 386 5.68 4.84 22.08
C GLU A 386 5.41 6.30 21.72
N ILE A 387 6.09 6.82 20.70
CA ILE A 387 5.84 8.15 20.14
C ILE A 387 4.39 8.29 19.66
N ASN A 388 3.84 7.30 18.95
CA ASN A 388 2.45 7.35 18.52
C ASN A 388 1.46 7.33 19.71
N ARG A 389 1.82 6.66 20.83
CA ARG A 389 0.98 6.63 22.03
C ARG A 389 1.00 7.97 22.77
N SER A 390 2.16 8.64 22.88
CA SER A 390 2.25 9.97 23.49
C SER A 390 1.54 11.03 22.64
N LEU A 391 1.69 10.99 21.31
CA LEU A 391 1.04 11.94 20.41
C LEU A 391 -0.49 11.84 20.43
N ARG A 392 -1.07 10.65 20.60
CA ARG A 392 -2.52 10.49 20.80
C ARG A 392 -3.02 11.15 22.09
N ARG A 393 -2.20 11.20 23.14
CA ARG A 393 -2.54 11.89 24.38
C ARG A 393 -2.41 13.41 24.24
N LEU A 394 -1.51 13.86 23.38
CA LEU A 394 -1.26 15.27 23.11
C LEU A 394 -2.31 15.89 22.16
N TYR A 395 -2.86 15.09 21.24
CA TYR A 395 -3.81 15.56 20.23
C TYR A 395 -5.00 16.36 20.78
N PRO A 396 -5.74 15.91 21.82
CA PRO A 396 -6.84 16.69 22.37
C PRO A 396 -6.42 18.07 22.90
N GLN A 397 -5.21 18.20 23.45
CA GLN A 397 -4.69 19.47 23.97
C GLN A 397 -4.34 20.42 22.82
N VAL A 398 -3.71 19.91 21.77
CA VAL A 398 -3.36 20.69 20.58
C VAL A 398 -4.62 21.12 19.83
N PHE A 399 -5.56 20.20 19.64
CA PHE A 399 -6.85 20.49 18.99
C PHE A 399 -7.64 21.54 19.78
N GLY A 400 -7.79 21.35 21.10
CA GLY A 400 -8.46 22.32 21.98
C GLY A 400 -7.82 23.71 21.92
N GLY A 401 -6.49 23.80 21.93
CA GLY A 401 -5.79 25.09 21.83
C GLY A 401 -6.03 25.84 20.51
N VAL A 402 -6.24 25.14 19.39
CA VAL A 402 -6.61 25.76 18.11
C VAL A 402 -8.04 26.34 18.19
N ILE A 403 -8.98 25.58 18.76
CA ILE A 403 -10.37 26.01 18.92
C ILE A 403 -10.50 27.22 19.85
N ASP A 404 -9.86 27.16 21.01
CA ASP A 404 -9.90 28.23 22.02
C ASP A 404 -9.38 29.55 21.44
N ARG A 405 -8.33 29.48 20.62
CA ARG A 405 -7.76 30.65 19.94
C ARG A 405 -8.72 31.24 18.91
N LEU A 406 -9.30 30.43 18.02
CA LEU A 406 -10.29 30.90 17.04
C LEU A 406 -11.49 31.57 17.74
N MET A 407 -11.98 30.99 18.83
CA MET A 407 -13.06 31.58 19.62
C MET A 407 -12.65 32.90 20.32
N HIS A 408 -11.39 33.03 20.75
CA HIS A 408 -10.91 34.25 21.41
C HIS A 408 -10.92 35.47 20.49
N VAL A 409 -10.72 35.25 19.18
CA VAL A 409 -10.76 36.29 18.13
C VAL A 409 -12.20 36.61 17.71
N GLY A 410 -13.19 35.98 18.34
CA GLY A 410 -14.62 36.23 18.10
C GLY A 410 -15.22 35.38 16.97
N ALA A 411 -14.48 34.39 16.46
CA ALA A 411 -14.99 33.51 15.42
C ALA A 411 -16.03 32.52 15.97
N GLN A 412 -17.09 32.26 15.20
CA GLN A 412 -18.05 31.21 15.50
C GLN A 412 -17.51 29.87 15.05
N VAL A 413 -17.25 28.96 15.99
CA VAL A 413 -16.66 27.65 15.71
C VAL A 413 -17.67 26.53 15.95
N LYS A 414 -17.83 25.63 14.97
CA LYS A 414 -18.63 24.42 15.08
C LYS A 414 -17.80 23.18 14.74
N CYS A 415 -17.62 22.29 15.71
CA CYS A 415 -16.89 21.04 15.52
C CYS A 415 -17.83 19.89 15.15
N ASN A 416 -17.33 18.93 14.38
CA ASN A 416 -17.99 17.66 14.14
C ASN A 416 -17.44 16.58 15.08
N ASP A 417 -18.29 16.07 15.97
CA ASP A 417 -17.94 15.11 17.02
C ASP A 417 -17.41 13.76 16.51
N THR A 418 -17.59 13.44 15.23
CA THR A 418 -17.19 12.14 14.66
C THR A 418 -15.85 12.17 13.93
N ASN A 419 -15.40 13.34 13.49
CA ASN A 419 -14.28 13.43 12.55
C ASN A 419 -13.38 14.66 12.76
N ASP A 420 -13.58 15.40 13.86
CA ASP A 420 -12.79 16.56 14.27
C ASP A 420 -12.65 17.66 13.21
N LEU A 421 -13.55 17.69 12.21
CA LEU A 421 -13.63 18.79 11.25
C LEU A 421 -14.25 20.02 11.90
N VAL A 422 -13.60 21.16 11.74
CA VAL A 422 -13.97 22.43 12.34
C VAL A 422 -14.55 23.32 11.26
N TYR A 423 -15.74 23.89 11.48
CA TYR A 423 -16.33 24.92 10.63
C TYR A 423 -16.20 26.27 11.33
N ILE A 424 -15.61 27.25 10.64
CA ILE A 424 -15.33 28.59 11.16
C ILE A 424 -16.22 29.59 10.44
N ASN A 425 -16.99 30.38 11.20
CA ASN A 425 -17.95 31.40 10.74
C ASN A 425 -19.02 30.90 9.74
N GLY A 426 -19.12 29.58 9.52
CA GLY A 426 -19.94 29.00 8.46
C GLY A 426 -19.38 29.22 7.04
N GLU A 427 -18.17 29.75 6.91
CA GLU A 427 -17.59 30.17 5.62
C GLU A 427 -16.54 29.18 5.11
N TRP A 428 -15.71 28.65 6.01
CA TRP A 428 -14.63 27.72 5.66
C TRP A 428 -14.42 26.66 6.73
N SER A 429 -13.75 25.59 6.34
CA SER A 429 -13.51 24.41 7.15
C SER A 429 -12.02 24.16 7.39
N ALA A 430 -11.69 23.73 8.60
CA ALA A 430 -10.33 23.42 9.01
C ALA A 430 -10.20 22.02 9.62
N SER A 431 -9.08 21.35 9.35
CA SER A 431 -8.68 20.13 10.08
C SER A 431 -7.35 20.35 10.78
N VAL A 432 -7.15 19.76 11.95
CA VAL A 432 -5.84 19.79 12.65
C VAL A 432 -5.18 18.43 12.56
N ILE A 433 -3.90 18.40 12.21
CA ILE A 433 -3.10 17.16 12.20
C ILE A 433 -1.80 17.37 12.98
N ILE A 434 -1.32 16.32 13.64
CA ILE A 434 0.01 16.33 14.28
C ILE A 434 1.02 15.62 13.39
N ALA A 435 2.10 16.31 13.07
CA ALA A 435 3.21 15.80 12.28
C ALA A 435 4.35 15.34 13.22
N PRO A 436 4.50 14.02 13.48
CA PRO A 436 5.56 13.49 14.33
C PRO A 436 6.96 13.69 13.74
N CYS A 437 7.91 14.13 14.56
CA CYS A 437 9.33 14.19 14.24
C CYS A 437 9.98 12.80 14.32
N ARG A 438 10.84 12.48 13.36
CA ARG A 438 11.68 11.28 13.36
C ARG A 438 13.08 11.62 12.87
N SER A 439 14.09 11.16 13.59
CA SER A 439 15.48 11.21 13.12
C SER A 439 15.75 10.06 12.15
N THR A 440 16.43 10.37 11.05
CA THR A 440 16.95 9.37 10.11
C THR A 440 18.25 8.76 10.64
N PRO A 441 18.72 7.62 10.11
CA PRO A 441 20.03 7.07 10.47
C PRO A 441 21.20 8.03 10.22
N ALA A 442 21.02 9.03 9.35
CA ALA A 442 22.00 10.07 9.06
C ALA A 442 21.91 11.29 10.00
N GLY A 443 21.07 11.24 11.04
CA GLY A 443 20.90 12.31 12.03
C GLY A 443 19.86 13.37 11.68
N THR A 444 19.50 13.52 10.40
CA THR A 444 18.53 14.54 9.95
C THR A 444 17.10 14.26 10.42
N LEU A 445 16.33 15.31 10.69
CA LEU A 445 14.95 15.20 11.15
C LEU A 445 13.94 15.21 9.99
N ARG A 446 12.86 14.43 10.14
CA ARG A 446 11.76 14.33 9.17
C ARG A 446 10.42 14.27 9.88
N TRP A 447 9.43 14.99 9.34
CA TRP A 447 8.08 15.04 9.91
C TRP A 447 7.06 14.47 8.96
N ARG A 448 6.28 13.48 9.41
CA ARG A 448 5.30 12.83 8.54
C ARG A 448 3.95 13.53 8.62
N LEU A 449 3.45 14.01 7.47
CA LEU A 449 2.10 14.54 7.35
C LEU A 449 1.12 13.41 7.08
N GLN A 450 0.04 13.33 7.87
CA GLN A 450 -1.02 12.35 7.70
C GLN A 450 -2.36 13.06 7.61
N PHE A 451 -2.76 13.37 6.37
CA PHE A 451 -4.04 13.96 6.05
C PHE A 451 -5.16 12.92 6.15
N ASP A 452 -6.33 13.34 6.65
CA ASP A 452 -7.56 12.58 6.48
C ASP A 452 -8.25 13.03 5.18
N ASN A 453 -8.00 12.28 4.11
CA ASN A 453 -8.48 12.61 2.78
C ASN A 453 -10.02 12.55 2.65
N ASN A 454 -10.74 12.02 3.64
CA ASN A 454 -12.21 12.05 3.65
C ASN A 454 -12.77 13.38 4.16
N LEU A 455 -12.00 14.13 4.95
CA LEU A 455 -12.45 15.38 5.56
C LEU A 455 -12.55 16.55 4.57
N LYS A 456 -11.65 16.59 3.57
CA LYS A 456 -11.56 17.65 2.55
C LYS A 456 -11.73 19.08 3.10
N PRO A 457 -11.01 19.45 4.18
CA PRO A 457 -11.08 20.79 4.75
C PRO A 457 -10.57 21.81 3.74
N ASP A 458 -10.96 23.07 3.89
CA ASP A 458 -10.43 24.18 3.09
C ASP A 458 -8.99 24.50 3.51
N ILE A 459 -8.68 24.36 4.81
CA ILE A 459 -7.33 24.51 5.37
C ILE A 459 -6.98 23.34 6.30
N THR A 460 -5.82 22.72 6.13
CA THR A 460 -5.26 21.79 7.13
C THR A 460 -4.17 22.49 7.95
N VAL A 461 -4.37 22.55 9.26
CA VAL A 461 -3.37 23.01 10.24
C VAL A 461 -2.48 21.82 10.61
N ALA A 462 -1.27 21.78 10.06
CA ALA A 462 -0.29 20.74 10.37
C ALA A 462 0.68 21.21 11.46
N VAL A 463 0.60 20.56 12.62
CA VAL A 463 1.40 20.90 13.81
C VAL A 463 2.69 20.09 13.79
N ARG A 464 3.81 20.74 13.50
CA ARG A 464 5.13 20.10 13.46
C ARG A 464 5.67 19.94 14.86
N MET A 465 5.97 18.71 15.28
CA MET A 465 6.45 18.43 16.64
C MET A 465 7.96 18.66 16.79
N ASN A 466 8.46 19.03 17.97
CA ASN A 466 9.91 19.07 18.22
C ASN A 466 10.56 17.68 18.11
N CYS A 467 11.90 17.61 18.14
CA CYS A 467 12.65 16.34 18.04
C CYS A 467 12.30 15.30 19.12
N ALA A 468 11.84 15.76 20.29
CA ALA A 468 11.38 14.92 21.39
C ALA A 468 9.91 14.47 21.25
N ASN A 469 9.16 15.00 20.27
CA ASN A 469 7.71 14.81 20.11
C ASN A 469 6.89 15.20 21.35
N THR A 470 7.33 16.20 22.11
CA THR A 470 6.68 16.64 23.36
C THR A 470 5.88 17.93 23.21
N GLN A 471 6.29 18.82 22.31
CA GLN A 471 5.67 20.13 22.11
C GLN A 471 5.65 20.50 20.61
N PRO A 472 4.67 21.31 20.16
CA PRO A 472 4.72 21.94 18.85
C PRO A 472 6.01 22.76 18.69
N GLN A 473 6.62 22.65 17.51
CA GLN A 473 7.78 23.43 17.08
C GLN A 473 7.34 24.60 16.20
N ASP A 474 6.44 24.33 15.25
CA ASP A 474 5.82 25.32 14.36
C ASP A 474 4.62 24.70 13.65
N TYR A 475 3.97 25.49 12.80
CA TYR A 475 2.71 25.16 12.14
C TYR A 475 2.83 25.36 10.65
N TYR A 476 2.11 24.53 9.89
CA TYR A 476 1.88 24.77 8.47
C TYR A 476 0.38 24.91 8.22
N LEU A 477 -0.01 25.96 7.50
CA LEU A 477 -1.40 26.14 7.06
C LEU A 477 -1.49 25.71 5.60
N ILE A 478 -2.17 24.60 5.36
CA ILE A 478 -2.14 23.88 4.08
C ILE A 478 -3.49 24.09 3.37
N PRO A 479 -3.57 24.93 2.34
CA PRO A 479 -4.80 25.08 1.58
C PRO A 479 -5.14 23.80 0.84
N ARG A 480 -6.43 23.51 0.71
CA ARG A 480 -6.92 22.37 -0.04
C ARG A 480 -6.41 22.32 -1.48
N LEU A 481 -6.29 23.49 -2.12
CA LEU A 481 -5.83 23.64 -3.50
C LEU A 481 -4.40 23.11 -3.68
N ASP A 482 -3.58 23.29 -2.64
CA ASP A 482 -2.17 22.93 -2.69
C ASP A 482 -1.91 21.53 -2.14
N MET A 483 -2.86 20.89 -1.45
CA MET A 483 -2.71 19.60 -0.75
C MET A 483 -2.06 18.49 -1.63
N GLY A 484 -2.25 18.52 -2.96
CA GLY A 484 -1.62 17.59 -3.90
C GLY A 484 -0.12 17.81 -4.14
N ALA A 485 0.40 19.01 -3.85
CA ALA A 485 1.81 19.38 -3.94
C ALA A 485 2.59 19.16 -2.63
N TRP A 486 1.92 18.83 -1.52
CA TRP A 486 2.58 18.65 -0.23
C TRP A 486 3.29 17.30 -0.12
N PRO A 487 4.55 17.29 0.37
CA PRO A 487 5.27 16.05 0.56
C PRO A 487 4.67 15.24 1.71
N GLN A 488 4.73 13.92 1.62
CA GLN A 488 4.34 13.05 2.73
C GLN A 488 5.23 13.22 3.97
N ARG A 489 6.44 13.77 3.78
CA ARG A 489 7.38 14.05 4.85
C ARG A 489 8.05 15.40 4.63
N LEU A 490 7.95 16.29 5.61
CA LEU A 490 8.74 17.52 5.67
C LEU A 490 10.17 17.20 6.10
N ALA A 491 11.11 17.95 5.58
CA ALA A 491 12.51 18.01 5.99
C ALA A 491 12.75 19.19 6.94
N GLU A 492 13.98 19.28 7.45
CA GLU A 492 14.43 20.41 8.27
C GLU A 492 14.40 21.71 7.44
N GLU A 493 14.85 21.59 6.19
CA GLU A 493 14.78 22.61 5.15
C GLU A 493 13.94 22.05 4.00
N ASN A 494 12.84 22.73 3.63
CA ASN A 494 12.03 22.34 2.48
C ASN A 494 12.32 23.28 1.31
N ASN A 495 11.60 23.09 0.20
CA ASN A 495 11.64 24.08 -0.86
C ASN A 495 10.91 25.36 -0.42
N SER A 496 11.22 26.48 -1.07
CA SER A 496 10.65 27.79 -0.77
C SER A 496 9.12 27.83 -0.87
N PHE A 497 8.53 26.98 -1.70
CA PHE A 497 7.08 26.85 -1.81
C PHE A 497 6.43 26.24 -0.57
N ILE A 498 7.01 25.19 0.02
CA ILE A 498 6.46 24.57 1.23
C ILE A 498 6.69 25.48 2.44
N ASP A 499 7.88 26.07 2.53
CA ASP A 499 8.24 26.93 3.65
C ASP A 499 7.46 28.26 3.65
N SER A 500 6.86 28.69 2.54
CA SER A 500 5.97 29.87 2.52
C SER A 500 4.65 29.67 3.27
N TYR A 501 4.28 28.43 3.58
CA TYR A 501 3.10 28.08 4.38
C TYR A 501 3.45 27.79 5.84
N ARG A 502 4.70 28.00 6.25
CA ARG A 502 5.20 27.75 7.60
C ARG A 502 5.04 28.99 8.47
N PHE A 503 4.52 28.81 9.67
CA PHE A 503 4.32 29.86 10.67
C PHE A 503 4.83 29.40 12.03
N GLU A 504 5.53 30.28 12.74
CA GLU A 504 6.02 30.00 14.10
C GLU A 504 4.87 29.92 15.11
N THR A 505 3.83 30.71 14.87
CA THR A 505 2.62 30.80 15.69
C THR A 505 1.37 30.56 14.84
N LEU A 506 0.22 30.42 15.49
CA LEU A 506 -1.08 30.31 14.83
C LEU A 506 -1.75 31.68 14.61
N ASP A 507 -1.04 32.79 14.77
CA ASP A 507 -1.63 34.15 14.67
C ASP A 507 -2.26 34.40 13.28
N VAL A 508 -1.75 33.75 12.23
CA VAL A 508 -2.34 33.83 10.87
C VAL A 508 -3.75 33.22 10.80
N LEU A 509 -4.08 32.26 11.65
CA LEU A 509 -5.47 31.77 11.75
C LEU A 509 -6.40 32.82 12.35
N ASP A 510 -5.88 33.69 13.21
CA ASP A 510 -6.66 34.77 13.83
C ASP A 510 -7.07 35.79 12.77
N GLU A 511 -6.14 36.16 11.89
CA GLU A 511 -6.41 37.04 10.73
C GLU A 511 -7.46 36.44 9.78
N LEU A 512 -7.36 35.14 9.48
CA LEU A 512 -8.31 34.44 8.60
C LEU A 512 -9.70 34.25 9.23
N ALA A 513 -9.80 34.28 10.55
CA ALA A 513 -11.06 34.10 11.28
C ALA A 513 -11.75 35.43 11.63
N THR A 514 -11.08 36.56 11.45
CA THR A 514 -11.60 37.89 11.75
C THR A 514 -12.61 38.33 10.69
N CYS A 515 -13.88 38.51 11.06
CA CYS A 515 -14.92 39.02 10.16
C CYS A 515 -14.74 40.53 9.91
N TYR A 516 -14.56 40.93 8.64
CA TYR A 516 -14.75 42.32 8.24
C TYR A 516 -16.23 42.55 7.90
N PHE A 517 -16.94 43.29 8.75
CA PHE A 517 -18.24 43.85 8.36
C PHE A 517 -17.98 44.91 7.28
N MET A 518 -18.29 44.60 6.02
CA MET A 518 -18.47 45.62 5.01
C MET A 518 -19.77 46.36 5.34
N GLU A 519 -19.67 47.53 5.96
CA GLU A 519 -20.78 48.48 5.96
C GLU A 519 -21.12 48.79 4.51
N GLU A 520 -22.35 48.48 4.10
CA GLU A 520 -22.89 48.83 2.80
C GLU A 520 -22.74 50.34 2.59
N ILE A 521 -21.80 50.73 1.72
CA ILE A 521 -21.77 52.09 1.19
C ILE A 521 -22.96 52.21 0.24
N VAL A 522 -24.03 52.85 0.74
CA VAL A 522 -25.26 53.24 0.04
C VAL A 522 -24.98 54.21 -1.11
#